data_AF-A0A7G9L2I0-F1
#
_entry.id   AF-A0A7G9L2I0-F1
#
_cell.length_a   1.000
_cell.length_b   1.000
_cell.length_c   1.000
_cell.angle_alpha   90.00
_cell.angle_beta   90.00
_cell.angle_gamma   90.00
#
_symmetry.space_group_name_H-M   'P 1'
#
loop_
_entity.id
_entity.type
_entity.pdbx_description
1 polymer ?
#
loop_
_entity_poly.entity_id
_entity_poly.type
_entity_poly.pdbx_seq_one_letter_code
_entity_poly.pdbx_strand_id
1 'polypeptide(L)'
;MDPDKFLRLGVRVLAQKLEPLGFAFEIVQQPTRGSGGVFAEGAFRRADRELRLWARYDQLGKVTYWVSNAEFDHHDYMRLLGLAKVAEYPGFDDGDVFGSFRRLLRDLENCDEFLTGDAMSVARKVRSLPPEKTGFSALGA
;
A
#
# COMPACT_ATOMS: atom_id res chain seq x y z
N MET A 1 -17.94 9.27 2.00
CA MET A 1 -17.80 9.74 0.61
C MET A 1 -17.86 8.53 -0.32
N ASP A 2 -18.09 8.69 -1.62
CA ASP A 2 -17.95 7.57 -2.56
C ASP A 2 -16.48 7.09 -2.63
N PRO A 3 -16.20 5.78 -2.67
CA PRO A 3 -14.83 5.26 -2.66
C PRO A 3 -13.92 5.75 -3.79
N ASP A 4 -14.45 5.94 -5.01
CA ASP A 4 -13.70 6.57 -6.12
C ASP A 4 -13.28 7.99 -5.73
N LYS A 5 -14.24 8.81 -5.27
CA LYS A 5 -13.99 10.20 -4.93
C LYS A 5 -13.00 10.30 -3.78
N PHE A 6 -13.10 9.40 -2.81
CA PHE A 6 -12.14 9.26 -1.72
C PHE A 6 -10.73 8.95 -2.25
N LEU A 7 -10.57 7.97 -3.15
CA LEU A 7 -9.29 7.68 -3.79
C LEU A 7 -8.73 8.89 -4.53
N ARG A 8 -9.51 9.52 -5.40
CA ARG A 8 -9.05 10.66 -6.23
C ARG A 8 -8.59 11.85 -5.40
N LEU A 9 -9.18 12.06 -4.22
CA LEU A 9 -8.75 13.12 -3.31
C LEU A 9 -7.54 12.69 -2.48
N GLY A 10 -7.55 11.48 -1.91
CA GLY A 10 -6.48 10.96 -1.08
C GLY A 10 -5.17 10.74 -1.82
N VAL A 11 -5.22 10.27 -3.07
CA VAL A 11 -4.01 9.98 -3.87
C VAL A 11 -3.21 11.24 -4.20
N ARG A 12 -3.80 12.44 -4.10
CA ARG A 12 -3.06 13.70 -4.24
C ARG A 12 -1.99 13.87 -3.17
N VAL A 13 -2.15 13.23 -2.01
CA VAL A 13 -1.13 13.16 -0.96
C VAL A 13 0.06 12.33 -1.45
N LEU A 14 -0.20 11.15 -2.01
CA LEU A 14 0.83 10.23 -2.51
C LEU A 14 1.51 10.74 -3.79
N ALA A 15 0.75 11.43 -4.65
CA ALA A 15 1.20 11.98 -5.92
C ALA A 15 2.43 12.88 -5.77
N GLN A 16 2.54 13.61 -4.64
CA GLN A 16 3.69 14.49 -4.34
C GLN A 16 5.03 13.75 -4.41
N LYS A 17 5.06 12.47 -4.06
CA LYS A 17 6.25 11.61 -4.15
C LYS A 17 6.25 10.77 -5.41
N LEU A 18 5.11 10.21 -5.79
CA LEU A 18 5.04 9.18 -6.84
C LEU A 18 5.09 9.76 -8.26
N GLU A 19 4.47 10.91 -8.52
CA GLU A 19 4.46 11.51 -9.86
C GLU A 19 5.85 11.97 -10.32
N PRO A 20 6.70 12.62 -9.49
CA PRO A 20 8.08 12.94 -9.86
C PRO A 20 8.93 11.71 -10.21
N LEU A 21 8.56 10.53 -9.69
CA LEU A 21 9.22 9.26 -10.00
C LEU A 21 8.68 8.61 -11.29
N GLY A 22 7.71 9.23 -11.96
CA GLY A 22 7.10 8.76 -13.20
C GLY A 22 5.93 7.79 -13.02
N PHE A 23 5.35 7.71 -11.82
CA PHE A 23 4.10 6.98 -11.62
C PHE A 23 2.90 7.84 -12.02
N ALA A 24 1.93 7.23 -12.70
CA ALA A 24 0.65 7.85 -13.01
C ALA A 24 -0.48 7.13 -12.28
N PHE A 25 -1.41 7.88 -11.69
CA PHE A 25 -2.57 7.31 -11.01
C PHE A 25 -3.73 7.08 -11.97
N GLU A 26 -4.40 5.94 -11.83
CA GLU A 26 -5.67 5.64 -12.49
C GLU A 26 -6.62 4.86 -11.57
N ILE A 27 -7.92 4.92 -11.87
CA ILE A 27 -8.91 4.05 -11.24
C ILE A 27 -8.93 2.72 -12.00
N VAL A 28 -8.61 1.64 -11.30
CA VAL A 28 -8.57 0.27 -11.83
C VAL A 28 -9.95 -0.38 -11.73
N GLN A 29 -10.66 -0.14 -10.63
CA GLN A 29 -12.00 -0.67 -10.38
C GLN A 29 -12.92 0.47 -9.98
N GLN A 30 -13.92 0.75 -10.84
CA GLN A 30 -15.01 1.66 -10.54
C GLN A 30 -15.80 1.18 -9.32
N PRO A 31 -16.45 2.10 -8.57
CA PRO A 31 -17.21 1.75 -7.37
C PRO A 31 -18.16 0.57 -7.60
N THR A 32 -17.94 -0.51 -6.87
CA THR A 32 -18.75 -1.73 -6.99
C THR A 32 -19.09 -2.30 -5.62
N ARG A 33 -20.21 -3.02 -5.52
CA ARG A 33 -20.69 -3.60 -4.26
C ARG A 33 -20.03 -4.96 -4.04
N GLY A 34 -19.29 -5.09 -2.95
CA GLY A 34 -18.80 -6.36 -2.42
C GLY A 34 -19.51 -6.77 -1.13
N SER A 35 -19.14 -7.92 -0.57
CA SER A 35 -19.69 -8.45 0.69
C SER A 35 -19.54 -7.50 1.89
N GLY A 36 -18.47 -6.70 1.90
CA GLY A 36 -18.23 -5.70 2.95
C GLY A 36 -18.65 -4.28 2.58
N GLY A 37 -19.40 -4.07 1.50
CA GLY A 37 -19.87 -2.75 1.06
C GLY A 37 -19.29 -2.28 -0.26
N VAL A 38 -19.59 -1.02 -0.61
CA VAL A 38 -19.09 -0.39 -1.84
C VAL A 38 -17.61 -0.10 -1.70
N PHE A 39 -16.82 -0.47 -2.70
CA PHE A 39 -15.39 -0.22 -2.74
C PHE A 39 -14.95 0.21 -4.13
N ALA A 40 -13.76 0.83 -4.20
CA ALA A 40 -13.08 1.13 -5.45
C ALA A 40 -11.60 0.78 -5.31
N GLU A 41 -10.95 0.55 -6.45
CA GLU A 41 -9.50 0.33 -6.52
C GLU A 41 -8.88 1.33 -7.46
N GLY A 42 -7.74 1.88 -7.06
CA GLY A 42 -6.89 2.71 -7.89
C GLY A 42 -5.46 2.23 -7.84
N ALA A 43 -4.66 2.65 -8.80
CA ALA A 43 -3.26 2.26 -8.83
C ALA A 43 -2.36 3.35 -9.39
N PHE A 44 -1.18 3.48 -8.81
CA PHE A 44 -0.06 4.20 -9.39
C PHE A 44 0.75 3.22 -10.24
N ARG A 45 0.92 3.50 -11.53
CA ARG A 45 1.66 2.65 -12.48
C ARG A 45 2.88 3.34 -13.04
N ARG A 46 3.97 2.60 -13.16
CA ARG A 46 5.19 3.00 -13.87
C ARG A 46 5.82 1.76 -14.50
N ALA A 47 5.91 1.72 -15.83
CA ALA A 47 6.52 0.60 -16.56
C ALA A 47 6.02 -0.78 -16.08
N ASP A 48 6.86 -1.57 -15.44
CA ASP A 48 6.59 -2.94 -14.99
C ASP A 48 6.06 -3.05 -13.56
N ARG A 49 5.86 -1.92 -12.86
CA ARG A 49 5.47 -1.90 -11.45
C ARG A 49 4.23 -1.04 -11.17
N GLU A 50 3.47 -1.49 -10.19
CA GLU A 50 2.20 -0.90 -9.80
C GLU A 50 2.04 -0.91 -8.27
N LEU A 51 1.61 0.22 -7.71
CA LEU A 51 1.16 0.35 -6.33
C LEU A 51 -0.37 0.46 -6.34
N ARG A 52 -1.06 -0.60 -5.95
CA ARG A 52 -2.52 -0.67 -5.95
C ARG A 52 -3.09 -0.38 -4.56
N LEU A 53 -4.16 0.41 -4.56
CA LEU A 53 -4.81 1.01 -3.40
C LEU A 53 -6.28 0.61 -3.41
N TRP A 54 -6.74 0.02 -2.31
CA TRP A 54 -8.14 -0.35 -2.13
C TRP A 54 -8.82 0.61 -1.16
N ALA A 55 -9.94 1.21 -1.55
CA ALA A 55 -10.70 2.10 -0.69
C ALA A 55 -12.11 1.60 -0.38
N ARG A 56 -12.55 1.80 0.85
CA ARG A 56 -13.91 1.51 1.33
C ARG A 56 -14.23 2.36 2.57
N TYR A 57 -15.46 2.88 2.68
CA TYR A 57 -15.94 3.68 3.82
C TYR A 57 -14.98 4.79 4.26
N ASP A 58 -14.44 5.57 3.32
CA ASP A 58 -13.45 6.62 3.60
C ASP A 58 -12.19 6.12 4.33
N GLN A 59 -11.83 4.86 4.13
CA GLN A 59 -10.62 4.23 4.61
C GLN A 59 -9.82 3.61 3.45
N LEU A 60 -8.50 3.76 3.53
CA LEU A 60 -7.55 3.03 2.71
C LEU A 60 -7.32 1.65 3.36
N GLY A 61 -7.70 0.58 2.67
CA GLY A 61 -7.76 -0.78 3.20
C GLY A 61 -6.53 -1.63 2.88
N LYS A 62 -6.46 -2.14 1.65
CA LYS A 62 -5.30 -2.94 1.17
C LYS A 62 -4.39 -2.06 0.34
N VAL A 63 -3.08 -2.18 0.57
CA VAL A 63 -2.03 -1.58 -0.27
C VAL A 63 -1.14 -2.72 -0.75
N THR A 64 -1.01 -2.85 -2.06
CA THR A 64 -0.25 -3.95 -2.69
C THR A 64 0.70 -3.43 -3.74
N TYR A 65 1.82 -4.12 -3.83
CA TYR A 65 2.92 -3.86 -4.75
C TYR A 65 2.92 -4.97 -5.78
N TRP A 66 2.93 -4.58 -7.03
CA TRP A 66 2.98 -5.47 -8.18
C TRP A 66 4.23 -5.15 -8.98
N VAL A 67 4.95 -6.19 -9.41
CA VAL A 67 6.03 -6.06 -10.38
C VAL A 67 6.04 -7.28 -11.28
N SER A 68 5.88 -7.07 -12.59
CA SER A 68 5.63 -8.13 -13.57
C SER A 68 4.48 -9.07 -13.15
N ASN A 69 4.78 -10.26 -12.61
CA ASN A 69 3.82 -11.28 -12.18
C ASN A 69 3.88 -11.57 -10.67
N ALA A 70 4.59 -10.75 -9.90
CA ALA A 70 4.67 -10.88 -8.45
C ALA A 70 3.81 -9.82 -7.77
N GLU A 71 3.09 -10.23 -6.73
CA GLU A 71 2.32 -9.37 -5.82
C GLU A 71 2.84 -9.59 -4.39
N PHE A 72 2.92 -8.51 -3.62
CA PHE A 72 3.08 -8.55 -2.16
C PHE A 72 2.36 -7.37 -1.51
N ASP A 73 2.04 -7.47 -0.22
CA ASP A 73 1.39 -6.39 0.50
C ASP A 73 2.39 -5.44 1.18
N HIS A 74 1.88 -4.30 1.64
CA HIS A 74 2.71 -3.29 2.29
C HIS A 74 3.31 -3.76 3.61
N HIS A 75 2.59 -4.58 4.38
CA HIS A 75 3.06 -5.07 5.66
C HIS A 75 4.29 -5.96 5.48
N ASP A 76 4.25 -6.88 4.52
CA ASP A 76 5.39 -7.73 4.18
C ASP A 76 6.59 -6.92 3.68
N TYR A 77 6.35 -5.83 2.94
CA TYR A 77 7.45 -4.95 2.53
C TYR A 77 8.07 -4.22 3.74
N MET A 78 7.25 -3.68 4.64
CA MET A 78 7.75 -3.07 5.88
C MET A 78 8.51 -4.07 6.73
N ARG A 79 8.05 -5.32 6.76
CA ARG A 79 8.75 -6.40 7.46
C ARG A 79 10.10 -6.73 6.83
N LEU A 80 10.18 -6.79 5.50
CA LEU A 80 11.45 -6.95 4.78
C LEU A 80 12.45 -5.84 5.12
N LEU A 81 11.98 -4.60 5.23
CA LEU A 81 12.81 -3.44 5.59
C LEU A 81 13.17 -3.40 7.09
N GLY A 82 12.64 -4.30 7.92
CA GLY A 82 12.80 -4.26 9.38
C GLY A 82 11.97 -3.14 10.05
N LEU A 83 11.01 -2.57 9.34
CA LEU A 83 10.21 -1.41 9.75
C LEU A 83 8.77 -1.77 10.17
N ALA A 84 8.35 -3.03 10.14
CA ALA A 84 6.96 -3.43 10.45
C ALA A 84 6.41 -2.89 11.78
N LYS A 85 7.26 -2.72 12.81
CA LYS A 85 6.85 -2.19 14.13
C LYS A 85 6.71 -0.67 14.18
N VAL A 86 7.28 0.05 13.22
CA VAL A 86 7.29 1.51 13.16
C VAL A 86 6.58 2.06 11.93
N ALA A 87 6.11 1.17 11.04
CA ALA A 87 5.26 1.52 9.91
C ALA A 87 4.00 2.21 10.44
N GLU A 88 3.65 3.33 9.81
CA GLU A 88 2.52 4.14 10.24
C GLU A 88 1.20 3.70 9.60
N TYR A 89 1.24 3.08 8.42
CA TYR A 89 0.06 2.54 7.74
C TYR A 89 -0.41 1.22 8.37
N PRO A 90 -1.73 1.01 8.53
CA PRO A 90 -2.83 1.93 8.22
C PRO A 90 -3.06 3.02 9.28
N GLY A 91 -2.58 2.76 10.51
CA GLY A 91 -2.74 3.63 11.67
C GLY A 91 -4.16 3.62 12.25
N PHE A 92 -4.37 4.43 13.29
CA PHE A 92 -5.69 4.59 13.93
C PHE A 92 -6.51 5.69 13.24
N ASP A 93 -7.83 5.67 13.46
CA ASP A 93 -8.70 6.79 13.09
C ASP A 93 -8.53 7.92 14.12
N ASP A 94 -7.99 9.05 13.65
CA ASP A 94 -7.76 10.28 14.42
C ASP A 94 -8.63 11.44 13.92
N GLY A 95 -9.67 11.15 13.12
CA GLY A 95 -10.55 12.14 12.52
C GLY A 95 -9.98 12.81 11.25
N ASP A 96 -8.77 12.44 10.83
CA ASP A 96 -8.20 12.86 9.55
C ASP A 96 -8.60 11.88 8.44
N VAL A 97 -9.57 12.30 7.61
CA VAL A 97 -10.11 11.50 6.49
C VAL A 97 -9.00 10.97 5.55
N PHE A 98 -7.91 11.72 5.35
CA PHE A 98 -6.80 11.28 4.49
C PHE A 98 -5.55 10.85 5.29
N GLY A 99 -5.70 10.63 6.61
CA GLY A 99 -4.61 10.26 7.50
C GLY A 99 -3.87 8.99 7.07
N SER A 100 -4.62 7.97 6.64
CA SER A 100 -4.04 6.71 6.12
C SER A 100 -3.14 6.92 4.89
N PHE A 101 -3.48 7.86 3.99
CA PHE A 101 -2.62 8.22 2.85
C PHE A 101 -1.35 8.94 3.30
N ARG A 102 -1.43 9.84 4.30
CA ARG A 102 -0.24 10.54 4.84
C ARG A 102 0.70 9.57 5.55
N ARG A 103 0.15 8.60 6.28
CA ARG A 103 0.93 7.53 6.93
C ARG A 103 1.60 6.63 5.89
N LEU A 104 0.86 6.20 4.86
CA LEU A 104 1.45 5.46 3.75
C LEU A 104 2.54 6.27 3.04
N LEU A 105 2.36 7.59 2.85
CA LEU A 105 3.39 8.46 2.28
C LEU A 105 4.69 8.41 3.10
N ARG A 106 4.60 8.46 4.43
CA ARG A 106 5.76 8.36 5.32
C ARG A 106 6.44 7.00 5.23
N ASP A 107 5.68 5.92 5.17
CA ASP A 107 6.25 4.59 4.98
C ASP A 107 6.95 4.45 3.60
N LEU A 108 6.36 5.06 2.56
CA LEU A 108 6.94 5.09 1.21
C LEU A 108 8.28 5.82 1.13
N GLU A 109 8.62 6.71 2.09
CA GLU A 109 9.96 7.30 2.18
C GLU A 109 11.08 6.27 2.34
N ASN A 110 10.75 5.05 2.78
CA ASN A 110 11.70 3.96 2.95
C ASN A 110 11.64 2.92 1.81
N CYS A 111 10.80 3.13 0.79
CA CYS A 111 10.47 2.14 -0.24
C CYS A 111 11.24 2.30 -1.56
N ASP A 112 12.41 2.95 -1.54
CA ASP A 112 13.14 3.30 -2.77
C ASP A 112 13.54 2.08 -3.62
N GLU A 113 13.83 0.92 -3.00
CA GLU A 113 14.18 -0.30 -3.75
C GLU A 113 13.05 -0.74 -4.69
N PHE A 114 11.77 -0.56 -4.29
CA PHE A 114 10.64 -0.78 -5.18
C PHE A 114 10.34 0.43 -6.06
N LEU A 115 10.43 1.67 -5.55
CA LEU A 115 9.98 2.85 -6.30
C LEU A 115 10.92 3.25 -7.43
N THR A 116 12.23 3.10 -7.23
CA THR A 116 13.27 3.53 -8.18
C THR A 116 14.33 2.47 -8.46
N GLY A 117 14.50 1.49 -7.57
CA GLY A 117 15.47 0.41 -7.70
C GLY A 117 14.96 -0.89 -8.34
N ASP A 118 15.53 -2.01 -7.91
CA ASP A 118 15.17 -3.36 -8.35
C ASP A 118 13.93 -3.89 -7.59
N ALA A 119 12.74 -3.54 -8.07
CA ALA A 119 11.49 -4.04 -7.52
C ALA A 119 11.38 -5.57 -7.56
N MET A 120 12.01 -6.25 -8.53
CA MET A 120 11.97 -7.71 -8.62
C MET A 120 12.84 -8.37 -7.53
N SER A 121 13.94 -7.74 -7.13
CA SER A 121 14.69 -8.12 -5.92
C SER A 121 13.80 -8.05 -4.68
N VAL A 122 13.05 -6.95 -4.50
CA VAL A 122 12.10 -6.81 -3.37
C VAL A 122 11.09 -7.94 -3.35
N ALA A 123 10.42 -8.21 -4.47
CA ALA A 123 9.43 -9.28 -4.58
C ALA A 123 10.01 -10.66 -4.22
N ARG A 124 11.23 -10.98 -4.69
CA ARG A 124 11.93 -12.22 -4.34
C ARG A 124 12.24 -12.31 -2.85
N LYS A 125 12.75 -11.22 -2.26
CA LYS A 125 13.07 -11.15 -0.83
C LYS A 125 11.83 -11.29 0.04
N VAL A 126 10.74 -10.59 -0.29
CA VAL A 126 9.45 -10.72 0.41
C VAL A 126 8.96 -12.16 0.38
N ARG A 127 8.97 -12.82 -0.79
CA ARG A 127 8.58 -14.22 -0.92
C ARG A 127 9.43 -15.19 -0.08
N SER A 128 10.66 -14.81 0.24
CA SER A 128 11.58 -15.58 1.07
C SER A 128 11.44 -15.31 2.58
N LEU A 129 10.60 -14.35 2.99
CA LEU A 129 10.38 -14.07 4.40
C LEU A 129 9.80 -15.32 5.09
N PRO A 130 10.28 -15.67 6.29
CA PRO A 130 9.64 -16.73 7.07
C PRO A 130 8.20 -16.33 7.37
N PRO A 131 7.27 -17.27 7.61
CA PRO A 131 5.94 -16.92 8.11
C PRO A 131 6.07 -16.09 9.39
N GLU A 132 5.17 -15.13 9.55
CA GLU A 132 5.12 -14.36 10.79
C GLU A 132 4.78 -15.30 11.95
N LYS A 133 5.53 -15.20 13.05
CA LYS A 133 5.20 -15.97 14.26
C LYS A 133 3.96 -15.35 14.89
N THR A 134 2.78 -15.80 14.47
CA THR A 134 1.50 -15.39 15.07
C THR A 134 1.12 -16.36 16.19
N GLY A 135 0.60 -15.84 17.32
CA GLY A 135 0.08 -16.64 18.43
C GLY A 135 1.11 -17.04 19.51
N PHE A 136 0.79 -18.05 20.32
CA PHE A 136 1.55 -18.49 21.51
C PHE A 136 3.03 -18.81 21.26
N SER A 137 3.45 -19.01 20.00
CA SER A 137 4.85 -19.18 19.60
C SER A 137 5.71 -17.91 19.71
N ALA A 138 5.12 -16.74 19.97
CA ALA A 138 5.83 -15.49 20.21
C ALA A 138 6.16 -15.23 21.69
N LEU A 139 5.65 -16.04 22.63
CA LEU A 139 5.80 -15.85 24.09
C LEU A 139 6.91 -16.70 24.72
N GLY A 140 7.65 -17.48 23.91
CA GLY A 140 8.77 -18.30 24.38
C GLY A 140 10.10 -17.77 23.89
N ALA A 141 10.67 -16.79 24.61
CA ALA A 141 12.09 -16.45 24.59
C ALA A 141 12.47 -15.93 25.99
#